data_AF-A0A945I8U9-F1
#
_entry.id   AF-A0A945I8U9-F1
#
_cell.length_a   1.000
_cell.length_b   1.000
_cell.length_c   1.000
_cell.angle_alpha   90.00
_cell.angle_beta   90.00
_cell.angle_gamma   90.00
#
_symmetry.space_group_name_H-M   'P 1'
#
loop_
_entity.id
_entity.type
_entity.pdbx_description
1 polymer ?
#
loop_
_entity_poly.entity_id
_entity_poly.type
_entity_poly.pdbx_seq_one_letter_code
_entity_poly.pdbx_strand_id
1 'polypeptide(L)'
;MYILGLTGSIGMGKTTAAQAFRHFGVSVYDADATVHHLTGPGGKAVAAVGEAFPGVVKDGQVDRSALGPKVFDDKAALATLEAILHPMVRGVQYEYLRQAAKRHEKIVVLDVPLLFEVGTDQICDG
;
A
#
# COMPACT_ATOMS: atom_id res chain seq x y z
N MET A 1 4.66 -14.77 -15.15
CA MET A 1 5.29 -13.62 -14.47
C MET A 1 5.48 -14.04 -13.03
N TYR A 2 6.70 -14.00 -12.52
CA TYR A 2 7.04 -14.35 -11.15
C TYR A 2 6.77 -13.17 -10.23
N ILE A 3 6.07 -13.38 -9.12
CA ILE A 3 5.72 -12.34 -8.16
C ILE A 3 6.58 -12.55 -6.91
N LEU A 4 7.54 -11.65 -6.70
CA LEU A 4 8.44 -11.70 -5.54
C LEU A 4 7.91 -10.79 -4.43
N GLY A 5 7.69 -11.35 -3.24
CA GLY A 5 7.34 -10.60 -2.04
C GLY A 5 8.59 -9.95 -1.44
N LEU A 6 8.57 -8.62 -1.26
CA LEU A 6 9.61 -7.90 -0.53
C LEU A 6 9.02 -7.36 0.77
N THR A 7 9.46 -7.93 1.88
CA THR A 7 9.05 -7.54 3.24
C THR A 7 10.27 -7.38 4.14
N GLY A 8 10.10 -6.67 5.26
CA GLY A 8 11.15 -6.41 6.23
C GLY A 8 10.88 -5.18 7.07
N SER A 9 11.28 -5.24 8.35
CA SER A 9 11.09 -4.15 9.31
C SER A 9 11.86 -2.88 8.92
N ILE A 10 11.48 -1.75 9.53
CA ILE A 10 12.18 -0.46 9.37
C ILE A 10 13.68 -0.65 9.67
N GLY A 11 14.54 -0.16 8.77
CA GLY A 11 16.00 -0.24 8.92
C GLY A 11 16.67 -1.50 8.38
N MET A 12 15.91 -2.50 7.90
CA MET A 12 16.46 -3.76 7.38
C MET A 12 16.92 -3.70 5.91
N GLY A 13 17.12 -2.49 5.36
CA GLY A 13 17.59 -2.33 3.96
C GLY A 13 16.54 -2.64 2.88
N LYS A 14 15.25 -2.80 3.24
CA LYS A 14 14.14 -3.06 2.30
C LYS A 14 14.11 -2.04 1.15
N THR A 15 14.23 -0.75 1.49
CA THR A 15 14.29 0.33 0.49
C THR A 15 15.49 0.18 -0.45
N THR A 16 16.64 -0.23 0.07
CA THR A 16 17.84 -0.50 -0.74
C THR A 16 17.62 -1.67 -1.70
N ALA A 17 17.01 -2.77 -1.23
CA ALA A 17 16.65 -3.91 -2.08
C ALA A 17 15.66 -3.52 -3.17
N ALA A 18 14.59 -2.78 -2.82
CA ALA A 18 13.62 -2.25 -3.78
C ALA A 18 14.29 -1.35 -4.84
N GLN A 19 15.21 -0.49 -4.44
CA GLN A 19 15.98 0.36 -5.36
C GLN A 19 16.89 -0.46 -6.28
N ALA A 20 17.53 -1.52 -5.77
CA ALA A 20 18.35 -2.41 -6.59
C ALA A 20 17.51 -3.10 -7.69
N PHE A 21 16.32 -3.61 -7.35
CA PHE A 21 15.41 -4.18 -8.37
C PHE A 21 15.02 -3.15 -9.43
N ARG A 22 14.64 -1.93 -9.02
CA ARG A 22 14.33 -0.85 -9.95
C ARG A 22 15.52 -0.52 -10.86
N HIS A 23 16.74 -0.52 -10.32
CA HIS A 23 17.96 -0.28 -11.11
C HIS A 23 18.17 -1.33 -12.21
N PHE A 24 17.82 -2.59 -11.96
CA PHE A 24 17.85 -3.65 -12.96
C PHE A 24 16.62 -3.67 -13.90
N GLY A 25 15.77 -2.65 -13.85
CA GLY A 25 14.57 -2.55 -14.70
C GLY A 25 13.42 -3.47 -14.25
N VAL A 26 13.48 -4.01 -13.03
CA VAL A 26 12.38 -4.79 -12.45
C VAL A 26 11.35 -3.83 -11.86
N SER A 27 10.09 -4.06 -12.23
CA SER A 27 8.96 -3.33 -11.66
C SER A 27 8.79 -3.64 -10.19
N VAL A 28 8.66 -2.59 -9.38
CA VAL A 28 8.44 -2.70 -7.93
C VAL A 28 7.18 -1.93 -7.55
N TYR A 29 6.14 -2.67 -7.17
CA TYR A 29 4.94 -2.14 -6.55
C TYR A 29 5.22 -1.75 -5.11
N ASP A 30 4.80 -0.55 -4.70
CA ASP A 30 5.02 -0.01 -3.37
C ASP A 30 3.67 0.23 -2.69
N ALA A 31 3.39 -0.57 -1.65
CA ALA A 31 2.11 -0.48 -0.93
C ALA A 31 1.97 0.83 -0.16
N ASP A 32 3.05 1.34 0.43
CA ASP A 32 3.02 2.58 1.22
C ASP A 32 2.78 3.80 0.31
N ALA A 33 3.44 3.83 -0.84
CA ALA A 33 3.21 4.85 -1.86
C ALA A 33 1.76 4.78 -2.38
N THR A 34 1.20 3.58 -2.54
CA THR A 34 -0.19 3.39 -2.95
C THR A 34 -1.17 3.94 -1.91
N VAL A 35 -0.96 3.62 -0.62
CA VAL A 35 -1.77 4.18 0.47
C VAL A 35 -1.64 5.71 0.51
N HIS A 36 -0.42 6.23 0.36
CA HIS A 36 -0.19 7.68 0.30
C HIS A 36 -0.94 8.34 -0.85
N HIS A 37 -0.94 7.74 -2.04
CA HIS A 37 -1.71 8.26 -3.18
C HIS A 37 -3.23 8.17 -2.96
N LEU A 38 -3.73 7.07 -2.41
CA LEU A 38 -5.15 6.89 -2.11
C LEU A 38 -5.66 7.90 -1.07
N THR A 39 -4.81 8.31 -0.13
CA THR A 39 -5.14 9.23 0.97
C THR A 39 -4.68 10.67 0.72
N GLY A 40 -3.91 10.92 -0.34
CA GLY A 40 -3.42 12.23 -0.74
C GLY A 40 -4.47 13.09 -1.45
N PRO A 41 -4.09 14.27 -1.98
CA PRO A 41 -5.04 15.23 -2.58
C PRO A 41 -5.85 14.62 -3.72
N GLY A 42 -7.18 14.60 -3.58
CA GLY A 42 -8.08 13.99 -4.57
C GLY A 42 -8.02 12.46 -4.62
N GLY A 43 -7.36 11.83 -3.65
CA GLY A 43 -7.25 10.37 -3.54
C GLY A 43 -8.61 9.71 -3.29
N LYS A 44 -8.79 8.50 -3.84
CA LYS A 44 -10.07 7.78 -3.79
C LYS A 44 -10.50 7.39 -2.37
N ALA A 45 -9.57 7.32 -1.41
CA ALA A 45 -9.89 7.00 -0.02
C ALA A 45 -10.30 8.22 0.80
N VAL A 46 -10.02 9.45 0.34
CA VAL A 46 -10.21 10.68 1.14
C VAL A 46 -11.65 10.83 1.62
N ALA A 47 -12.63 10.65 0.73
CA ALA A 47 -14.05 10.78 1.10
C ALA A 47 -14.47 9.75 2.14
N ALA A 48 -14.21 8.46 1.88
CA ALA A 48 -14.57 7.37 2.79
C ALA A 48 -13.88 7.49 4.15
N VAL A 49 -12.61 7.89 4.18
CA VAL A 49 -11.87 8.13 5.43
C VAL A 49 -12.43 9.36 6.15
N GLY A 50 -12.81 10.42 5.45
CA GLY A 50 -13.42 11.61 6.05
C GLY A 50 -14.81 11.35 6.64
N GLU A 51 -15.59 10.48 6.02
CA GLU A 51 -16.89 10.03 6.55
C GLU A 51 -16.73 9.18 7.81
N ALA A 52 -15.80 8.22 7.81
CA ALA A 52 -15.54 7.35 8.96
C ALA A 52 -14.85 8.09 10.13
N PHE A 53 -14.00 9.07 9.82
CA PHE A 53 -13.24 9.83 10.81
C PHE A 53 -13.44 11.34 10.60
N PRO A 54 -14.53 11.92 11.11
CA PRO A 54 -14.79 13.35 10.96
C PRO A 54 -13.62 14.21 11.50
N GLY A 55 -13.26 15.22 10.72
CA GLY A 55 -12.19 16.19 11.04
C GLY A 55 -10.77 15.77 10.63
N VAL A 56 -10.58 14.62 9.96
CA VAL A 56 -9.24 14.19 9.51
C VAL A 56 -8.90 14.63 8.10
N VAL A 57 -9.83 15.19 7.34
CA VAL A 57 -9.58 15.65 5.97
C VAL A 57 -9.28 17.14 5.98
N LYS A 58 -8.15 17.52 5.39
CA LYS A 58 -7.70 18.91 5.23
C LYS A 58 -7.15 19.11 3.83
N ASP A 59 -7.52 20.20 3.17
CA ASP A 59 -7.06 20.54 1.82
C ASP A 59 -7.25 19.40 0.79
N GLY A 60 -8.35 18.65 0.93
CA GLY A 60 -8.70 17.55 0.02
C GLY A 60 -7.86 16.27 0.18
N GLN A 61 -7.13 16.12 1.28
CA GLN A 61 -6.35 14.94 1.64
C GLN A 61 -6.54 14.54 3.10
N VAL A 62 -6.15 13.32 3.45
CA VAL A 62 -6.16 12.84 4.84
C VAL A 62 -4.95 13.42 5.58
N ASP A 63 -5.21 14.15 6.66
CA ASP A 63 -4.21 14.63 7.58
C ASP A 63 -3.81 13.51 8.56
N ARG A 64 -2.59 12.98 8.39
CA ARG A 64 -2.04 11.91 9.23
C ARG A 64 -1.89 12.34 10.70
N SER A 65 -1.65 13.62 10.96
CA SER A 65 -1.53 14.12 12.34
C SER A 65 -2.88 14.14 13.06
N ALA A 66 -3.98 14.30 12.31
CA ALA A 66 -5.34 14.23 12.83
C ALA A 66 -5.87 12.79 12.90
N LEU A 67 -5.52 11.95 11.91
CA LEU A 67 -5.97 10.56 11.85
C LEU A 67 -5.21 9.67 12.84
N GLY A 68 -3.89 9.82 12.95
CA GLY A 68 -3.02 8.99 13.78
C GLY A 68 -3.54 8.80 15.22
N PRO A 69 -3.81 9.88 15.97
CA PRO A 69 -4.33 9.78 17.33
C PRO A 69 -5.70 9.06 17.45
N LYS A 70 -6.51 9.05 16.37
CA LYS A 70 -7.81 8.37 16.35
C LYS A 70 -7.70 6.86 16.15
N VAL A 71 -6.61 6.39 15.53
CA VAL A 71 -6.47 4.97 15.16
C VAL A 71 -5.34 4.24 15.90
N PHE A 72 -4.37 4.97 16.48
CA PHE A 72 -3.18 4.36 17.07
C PHE A 72 -3.47 3.51 18.32
N ASP A 73 -4.36 3.99 19.21
CA ASP A 73 -4.72 3.30 20.45
C ASP A 73 -6.14 2.67 20.42
N ASP A 74 -6.86 2.81 19.31
CA ASP A 74 -8.21 2.24 19.14
C ASP A 74 -8.21 1.18 18.04
N LYS A 75 -8.24 -0.09 18.47
CA LYS A 75 -8.27 -1.25 17.58
C LYS A 75 -9.50 -1.28 16.67
N ALA A 76 -10.66 -0.79 17.12
CA ALA A 76 -11.88 -0.77 16.32
C ALA A 76 -11.81 0.32 15.25
N ALA A 77 -11.25 1.48 15.61
CA ALA A 77 -10.95 2.55 14.67
C ALA A 77 -9.92 2.11 13.62
N LEU A 78 -8.83 1.46 14.04
CA LEU A 78 -7.83 0.91 13.13
C LEU A 78 -8.45 -0.09 12.15
N ALA A 79 -9.24 -1.05 12.65
CA ALA A 79 -9.93 -2.03 11.80
C ALA A 79 -10.88 -1.38 10.79
N THR A 80 -11.53 -0.27 11.15
CA THR A 80 -12.39 0.50 10.25
C THR A 80 -11.57 1.16 9.15
N LEU A 81 -10.44 1.77 9.49
CA LEU A 81 -9.52 2.35 8.50
C LEU A 81 -8.98 1.28 7.55
N GLU A 82 -8.54 0.13 8.08
CA GLU A 82 -8.07 -1.01 7.31
C GLU A 82 -9.14 -1.55 6.36
N ALA A 83 -10.39 -1.68 6.82
CA ALA A 83 -11.50 -2.15 5.99
C ALA A 83 -11.81 -1.22 4.80
N ILE A 84 -11.54 0.09 4.94
CA ILE A 84 -11.65 1.06 3.84
C ILE A 84 -10.47 0.92 2.87
N LEU A 85 -9.25 0.85 3.40
CA LEU A 85 -8.03 0.93 2.59
C LEU A 85 -7.69 -0.39 1.89
N HIS A 86 -7.80 -1.53 2.56
CA HIS A 86 -7.41 -2.84 2.02
C HIS A 86 -8.02 -3.17 0.65
N PRO A 87 -9.35 -3.06 0.42
CA PRO A 87 -9.91 -3.35 -0.89
C PRO A 87 -9.40 -2.38 -1.97
N MET A 88 -9.18 -1.10 -1.63
CA MET A 88 -8.65 -0.11 -2.57
C MET A 88 -7.21 -0.40 -2.96
N VAL A 89 -6.35 -0.71 -1.99
CA VAL A 89 -4.95 -1.10 -2.21
C VAL A 89 -4.87 -2.37 -3.06
N ARG A 90 -5.68 -3.38 -2.75
CA ARG A 90 -5.76 -4.62 -3.54
C ARG A 90 -6.18 -4.36 -4.99
N GLY A 91 -7.13 -3.45 -5.21
CA GLY A 91 -7.53 -3.03 -6.55
C GLY A 91 -6.37 -2.44 -7.36
N VAL A 92 -5.64 -1.50 -6.78
CA VAL A 92 -4.47 -0.87 -7.44
C VAL A 92 -3.35 -1.89 -7.67
N GLN A 93 -3.09 -2.78 -6.70
CA GLN A 93 -2.11 -3.86 -6.84
C GLN A 93 -2.47 -4.81 -7.99
N TYR A 94 -3.73 -5.22 -8.09
CA TYR A 94 -4.19 -6.08 -9.17
C TYR A 94 -4.07 -5.41 -10.55
N GLU A 95 -4.44 -4.13 -10.64
CA GLU A 95 -4.26 -3.36 -11.86
C GLU A 95 -2.78 -3.25 -12.26
N TYR A 96 -1.89 -3.04 -11.29
CA TYR A 96 -0.45 -2.99 -11.50
C TYR A 96 0.09 -4.31 -12.06
N LEU A 97 -0.25 -5.44 -11.42
CA LEU A 97 0.12 -6.78 -11.88
C LEU A 97 -0.42 -7.07 -13.28
N ARG A 98 -1.68 -6.70 -13.55
CA ARG A 98 -2.29 -6.87 -14.86
C ARG A 98 -1.55 -6.07 -15.94
N GLN A 99 -1.11 -4.85 -15.63
CA GLN A 99 -0.33 -4.04 -16.57
C GLN A 99 1.06 -4.63 -16.80
N ALA A 100 1.74 -5.11 -15.76
CA ALA A 100 3.04 -5.78 -15.90
C ALA A 100 2.93 -7.06 -16.75
N ALA A 101 1.87 -7.86 -16.56
CA ALA A 101 1.59 -9.03 -17.38
C ALA A 101 1.37 -8.67 -18.86
N LYS A 102 0.66 -7.57 -19.15
CA LYS A 102 0.48 -7.06 -20.52
C LYS A 102 1.80 -6.59 -21.16
N ARG A 103 2.74 -6.11 -20.36
CA ARG A 103 4.10 -5.76 -20.79
C ARG A 103 5.02 -6.98 -20.90
N HIS A 104 4.51 -8.19 -20.68
CA HIS A 104 5.26 -9.44 -20.66
C HIS A 104 6.44 -9.43 -19.69
N GLU A 105 6.29 -8.72 -18.56
CA GLU A 105 7.31 -8.71 -17.52
C GLU A 105 7.50 -10.11 -16.94
N LYS A 106 8.77 -10.49 -16.77
CA LYS A 106 9.11 -11.81 -16.25
C LYS A 106 9.00 -11.86 -14.73
N ILE A 107 9.28 -10.75 -14.06
CA ILE A 107 9.27 -10.63 -12.61
C ILE A 107 8.70 -9.27 -12.18
N VAL A 108 7.92 -9.28 -11.11
CA VAL A 108 7.44 -8.08 -10.39
C VAL A 108 7.73 -8.26 -8.91
N VAL A 109 8.14 -7.18 -8.24
CA VAL A 109 8.32 -7.16 -6.79
C VAL A 109 7.14 -6.45 -6.13
N LEU A 110 6.60 -7.04 -5.07
CA LEU A 110 5.61 -6.41 -4.19
C LEU A 110 6.31 -5.97 -2.90
N ASP A 111 6.63 -4.68 -2.78
CA ASP A 111 7.17 -4.09 -1.56
C ASP A 111 6.03 -3.79 -0.58
N VAL A 112 5.87 -4.66 0.42
CA VAL A 112 4.80 -4.62 1.41
C VAL A 112 5.39 -4.87 2.81
N PRO A 113 5.47 -3.86 3.70
CA PRO A 113 6.09 -4.00 5.02
C PRO A 113 5.46 -5.09 5.92
N LEU A 114 4.15 -5.28 5.81
CA LEU A 114 3.36 -6.24 6.58
C LEU A 114 2.80 -7.35 5.68
N LEU A 115 3.63 -7.84 4.76
CA LEU A 115 3.26 -8.76 3.68
C LEU A 115 2.37 -9.93 4.15
N PHE A 116 2.73 -10.56 5.28
CA PHE A 116 2.02 -11.72 5.82
C PHE A 116 0.74 -11.32 6.56
N GLU A 117 0.78 -10.22 7.29
CA GLU A 117 -0.35 -9.74 8.10
C GLU A 117 -1.51 -9.28 7.21
N VAL A 118 -1.22 -8.69 6.04
CA VAL A 118 -2.25 -8.28 5.07
C VAL A 118 -2.60 -9.37 4.04
N GLY A 119 -1.96 -10.53 4.14
CA GLY A 119 -2.18 -11.71 3.29
C GLY A 119 -1.71 -11.56 1.84
N THR A 120 -0.75 -10.66 1.58
CA THR A 120 -0.22 -10.45 0.21
C THR A 120 0.77 -11.56 -0.19
N ASP A 121 1.34 -12.27 0.78
CA ASP A 121 2.14 -13.47 0.56
C ASP A 121 1.41 -14.54 -0.27
N GLN A 122 0.08 -14.64 -0.14
CA GLN A 122 -0.74 -15.63 -0.84
C GLN A 122 -0.74 -15.50 -2.37
N ILE A 123 -0.33 -14.33 -2.89
CA ILE A 123 -0.20 -14.08 -4.33
C ILE A 123 1.25 -14.02 -4.81
N CYS A 124 2.22 -14.26 -3.91
CA CYS A 124 3.64 -14.28 -4.23
C CYS A 124 4.10 -15.71 -4.56
N ASP A 125 5.07 -15.82 -5.47
CA ASP A 125 5.72 -17.07 -5.85
C ASP A 125 7.01 -17.35 -5.04
N GLY A 126 7.48 -16.36 -4.28
CA GLY A 126 8.66 -16.41 -3.41
C GLY A 126 8.94 -15.12 -2.69
#